data_AF-E5XKP4-F1
#
_entry.id   AF-E5XKP4-F1
#
_cell.length_a   1.000
_cell.length_b   1.000
_cell.length_c   1.000
_cell.angle_alpha   90.00
_cell.angle_beta   90.00
_cell.angle_gamma   90.00
#
_symmetry.space_group_name_H-M   'P 1'
#
loop_
_entity.id
_entity.type
_entity.pdbx_description
1 polymer ?
#
loop_
_entity_poly.entity_id
_entity_poly.type
_entity_poly.pdbx_seq_one_letter_code
_entity_poly.pdbx_strand_id
1 'polypeptide(L)'
;MTNPNFFPEPLRRIVASWDYWEQVAGEARRARAEAIAQTGRPVPPPTMPIGPRMSPTGEFGLFTPQIVFILAQTPNGYRIDVQDRGARSPWAEISDFYDLEKFFVWRIGDMVRREYGLRPLSAVFYEVGWQGGVRAEAVDPENSRLVRLFLEDDPQPRAMLGLAAAIPFSHVLQLDLAELEQHLRTRIPPQALPEGAARA
;
A
#
# COMPACT_ATOMS: atom_id res chain seq x y z
N MET A 1 8.37 17.46 -1.10
CA MET A 1 8.48 16.54 -2.24
C MET A 1 9.81 15.85 -2.18
N THR A 2 9.79 14.53 -2.25
CA THR A 2 10.98 13.69 -2.32
C THR A 2 11.61 13.85 -3.70
N ASN A 3 12.95 13.93 -3.80
CA ASN A 3 13.59 13.96 -5.12
C ASN A 3 13.67 12.51 -5.68
N PRO A 4 12.94 12.17 -6.76
CA PRO A 4 12.83 10.81 -7.26
C PRO A 4 14.15 10.28 -7.85
N ASN A 5 15.10 11.15 -8.20
CA ASN A 5 16.39 10.75 -8.78
C ASN A 5 17.32 10.06 -7.76
N PHE A 6 17.03 10.15 -6.46
CA PHE A 6 17.71 9.37 -5.43
C PHE A 6 17.24 7.92 -5.35
N PHE A 7 16.20 7.55 -6.10
CA PHE A 7 15.64 6.21 -6.14
C PHE A 7 15.95 5.52 -7.48
N PRO A 8 16.25 4.21 -7.45
CA PRO A 8 16.29 3.38 -8.65
C PRO A 8 15.03 3.56 -9.49
N GLU A 9 15.19 3.52 -10.81
CA GLU A 9 14.13 3.84 -11.77
C GLU A 9 12.81 3.08 -11.52
N PRO A 10 12.81 1.76 -11.24
CA PRO A 10 11.58 1.03 -10.94
C PRO A 10 10.82 1.60 -9.74
N LEU A 11 11.51 2.12 -8.73
CA LEU A 11 10.88 2.61 -7.49
C LEU A 11 10.31 4.03 -7.62
N ARG A 12 10.62 4.75 -8.70
CA ARG A 12 10.27 6.17 -8.83
C ARG A 12 8.77 6.40 -8.88
N ARG A 13 8.00 5.50 -9.48
CA ARG A 13 6.53 5.61 -9.50
C ARG A 13 5.94 5.40 -8.11
N ILE A 14 6.44 4.43 -7.33
CA ILE A 14 6.02 4.23 -5.94
C ILE A 14 6.30 5.50 -5.12
N VAL A 15 7.47 6.12 -5.32
CA VAL A 15 7.84 7.38 -4.65
C VAL A 15 6.93 8.54 -5.07
N ALA A 16 6.67 8.69 -6.37
CA ALA A 16 5.78 9.72 -6.90
C ALA A 16 4.34 9.55 -6.39
N SER A 17 3.85 8.30 -6.35
CA SER A 17 2.54 7.97 -5.79
C SER A 17 2.49 8.32 -4.30
N TRP A 18 3.54 8.03 -3.53
CA TRP A 18 3.63 8.45 -2.14
C TRP A 18 3.58 9.98 -1.98
N ASP A 19 4.38 10.73 -2.75
CA ASP A 19 4.41 12.20 -2.69
C ASP A 19 3.04 12.81 -3.06
N TYR A 20 2.34 12.21 -4.02
CA TYR A 20 0.97 12.60 -4.38
C TYR A 20 0.01 12.37 -3.22
N TRP A 21 -0.01 11.15 -2.69
CA TRP A 21 -0.94 10.75 -1.62
C TRP A 21 -0.66 11.46 -0.29
N GLU A 22 0.59 11.83 0.00
CA GLU A 22 0.94 12.62 1.17
C GLU A 22 0.39 14.05 1.09
N GLN A 23 0.35 14.66 -0.10
CA GLN A 23 -0.32 15.95 -0.31
C GLN A 23 -1.81 15.84 -0.07
N VAL A 24 -2.46 14.82 -0.64
CA VAL A 24 -3.90 14.53 -0.42
C VAL A 24 -4.19 14.29 1.07
N ALA A 25 -3.33 13.58 1.79
CA ALA A 25 -3.45 13.39 3.23
C ALA A 25 -3.17 14.66 4.05
N GLY A 26 -2.31 15.55 3.55
CA GLY A 26 -2.03 16.86 4.14
C GLY A 26 -3.27 17.73 4.23
N GLU A 27 -4.10 17.71 3.18
CA GLU A 27 -5.37 18.42 3.12
C GLU A 27 -6.35 17.94 4.21
N ALA A 28 -6.53 16.62 4.36
CA ALA A 28 -7.34 16.05 5.43
C ALA A 28 -6.84 16.44 6.83
N ARG A 29 -5.52 16.37 7.04
CA ARG A 29 -4.90 16.73 8.32
C ARG A 29 -5.09 18.20 8.65
N ARG A 30 -4.96 19.10 7.67
CA ARG A 30 -5.20 20.53 7.85
C ARG A 30 -6.66 20.81 8.25
N ALA A 31 -7.61 20.28 7.48
CA ALA A 31 -9.04 20.45 7.77
C ALA A 31 -9.41 19.92 9.17
N ARG A 32 -8.84 18.76 9.56
CA ARG A 32 -9.03 18.19 10.90
C ARG A 32 -8.42 19.09 11.99
N ALA A 33 -7.20 19.59 11.78
CA ALA A 33 -6.54 20.47 12.74
C ALA A 33 -7.33 21.76 12.97
N GLU A 34 -7.86 22.36 11.90
CA GLU A 34 -8.73 23.55 11.97
C GLU A 34 -10.02 23.28 12.74
N ALA A 35 -10.69 22.15 12.47
CA ALA A 35 -11.88 21.75 13.21
C ALA A 35 -11.60 21.48 14.70
N ILE A 36 -10.46 20.85 15.01
CA ILE A 36 -10.08 20.53 16.39
C ILE A 36 -9.63 21.78 17.16
N ALA A 37 -8.96 22.74 16.50
CA ALA A 37 -8.53 23.99 17.13
C ALA A 37 -9.71 24.75 17.76
N GLN A 38 -10.91 24.62 17.20
CA GLN A 38 -12.15 25.20 17.73
C GLN A 38 -12.67 24.50 19.00
N THR A 39 -12.20 23.28 19.28
CA THR A 39 -12.66 22.44 20.41
C THR A 39 -11.68 22.37 21.58
N GLY A 40 -10.44 22.86 21.41
CA GLY A 40 -9.38 22.80 22.42
C GLY A 40 -8.83 21.39 22.69
N ARG A 41 -9.20 20.39 21.88
CA ARG A 41 -8.68 19.01 21.99
C ARG A 41 -7.32 18.87 21.29
N PRO A 42 -6.48 17.88 21.68
CA PRO A 42 -5.26 17.59 20.94
C PRO A 42 -5.59 16.97 19.57
N VAL A 43 -4.83 17.36 18.55
CA VAL A 43 -4.91 16.76 17.21
C VAL A 43 -4.27 15.38 17.25
N PRO A 44 -4.96 14.30 16.81
CA PRO A 44 -4.35 12.97 16.73
C PRO A 44 -3.12 12.96 15.81
N PRO A 45 -2.12 12.11 16.09
CA PRO A 45 -0.96 11.99 15.22
C PRO A 45 -1.38 11.50 13.81
N PRO A 46 -0.61 11.87 12.76
CA PRO A 46 -0.80 11.34 11.42
C PRO A 46 -0.73 9.81 11.39
N THR A 47 -1.52 9.19 10.52
CA THR A 47 -1.52 7.75 10.25
C THR A 47 -0.66 7.37 9.05
N MET A 48 -0.38 8.34 8.16
CA MET A 48 0.49 8.17 7.00
C MET A 48 1.97 7.95 7.37
N PRO A 49 2.75 7.25 6.52
CA PRO A 49 4.17 7.05 6.75
C PRO A 49 4.98 8.35 6.59
N ILE A 50 6.06 8.48 7.35
CA ILE A 50 7.24 9.27 6.97
C ILE A 50 7.77 8.68 5.66
N GLY A 51 7.95 9.53 4.65
CA GLY A 51 8.10 9.10 3.26
C GLY A 51 9.21 8.11 2.91
N PRO A 52 9.23 7.65 1.65
CA PRO A 52 10.13 6.60 1.18
C PRO A 52 11.58 6.96 1.45
N ARG A 53 12.38 5.97 1.84
CA ARG A 53 13.85 6.13 1.98
C ARG A 53 14.56 4.89 1.48
N MET A 54 15.81 5.10 1.09
CA MET A 54 16.76 4.01 0.89
C MET A 54 17.59 3.84 2.16
N SER A 55 17.77 2.61 2.62
CA SER A 55 18.76 2.28 3.64
C SER A 55 20.18 2.39 3.06
N PRO A 56 21.22 2.50 3.90
CA PRO A 56 22.61 2.47 3.45
C PRO A 56 22.98 1.19 2.68
N THR A 57 22.26 0.10 2.93
CA THR A 57 22.44 -1.20 2.26
C THR A 57 21.61 -1.34 0.98
N GLY A 58 20.90 -0.28 0.55
CA GLY A 58 20.15 -0.25 -0.70
C GLY A 58 18.73 -0.83 -0.62
N GLU A 59 18.24 -1.17 0.57
CA GLU A 59 16.84 -1.57 0.75
C GLU A 59 15.92 -0.36 0.70
N PHE A 60 14.80 -0.46 -0.03
CA PHE A 60 13.77 0.56 -0.06
C PHE A 60 12.81 0.38 1.12
N GLY A 61 12.47 1.46 1.81
CA GLY A 61 11.56 1.43 2.95
C GLY A 61 10.48 2.49 2.88
N LEU A 62 9.23 2.12 3.21
CA LEU A 62 8.17 3.06 3.60
C LEU A 62 8.03 3.07 5.12
N PHE A 63 8.29 4.21 5.75
CA PHE A 63 8.47 4.30 7.20
C PHE A 63 7.24 4.89 7.87
N THR A 64 6.40 4.10 8.54
CA THR A 64 5.42 4.68 9.47
C THR A 64 6.02 4.90 10.85
N PRO A 65 5.41 5.72 11.72
CA PRO A 65 5.86 5.84 13.11
C PRO A 65 5.90 4.53 13.90
N GLN A 66 5.23 3.47 13.41
CA GLN A 66 5.05 2.19 14.10
C GLN A 66 5.62 0.99 13.32
N ILE A 67 5.50 1.03 11.99
CA ILE A 67 5.79 -0.07 11.06
C ILE A 67 6.63 0.44 9.88
N VAL A 68 7.73 -0.25 9.56
CA VAL A 68 8.47 -0.03 8.30
C VAL A 68 8.18 -1.18 7.35
N PHE A 69 7.72 -0.87 6.13
CA PHE A 69 7.69 -1.83 5.03
C PHE A 69 9.03 -1.77 4.31
N ILE A 70 9.81 -2.85 4.39
CA ILE A 70 11.15 -2.94 3.80
C ILE A 70 11.06 -3.87 2.60
N LEU A 71 11.42 -3.36 1.44
CA LEU A 71 11.49 -4.10 0.19
C LEU A 71 12.89 -4.67 -0.01
N ALA A 72 12.97 -5.98 -0.16
CA ALA A 72 14.17 -6.70 -0.55
C ALA A 72 13.92 -7.46 -1.86
N GLN A 73 14.90 -7.42 -2.77
CA GLN A 73 14.89 -8.29 -3.95
C GLN A 73 15.34 -9.69 -3.56
N THR A 74 14.71 -10.70 -4.15
CA THR A 74 15.00 -12.12 -3.96
C THR A 74 15.23 -12.78 -5.32
N PRO A 75 15.78 -14.02 -5.37
CA PRO A 75 15.88 -14.75 -6.63
C PRO A 75 14.54 -14.99 -7.35
N ASN A 76 13.42 -14.95 -6.62
CA ASN A 76 12.10 -15.30 -7.12
C ASN A 76 11.15 -14.09 -7.22
N GLY A 77 11.68 -12.86 -7.15
CA GLY A 77 10.90 -11.62 -7.16
C GLY A 77 11.23 -10.75 -5.95
N TYR A 78 10.22 -10.34 -5.20
CA TYR A 78 10.33 -9.30 -4.18
C TYR A 78 9.75 -9.75 -2.85
N ARG A 79 10.46 -9.52 -1.77
CA ARG A 79 9.98 -9.76 -0.40
C ARG A 79 9.73 -8.43 0.30
N ILE A 80 8.60 -8.36 0.96
CA ILE A 80 8.21 -7.25 1.82
C ILE A 80 8.32 -7.73 3.26
N ASP A 81 9.25 -7.15 3.99
CA ASP A 81 9.37 -7.35 5.43
C ASP A 81 8.66 -6.20 6.16
N VAL A 82 8.04 -6.53 7.28
CA VAL A 82 7.49 -5.56 8.22
C VAL A 82 8.40 -5.51 9.44
N GLN A 83 8.86 -4.31 9.77
CA GLN A 83 9.55 -4.04 11.02
C GLN A 83 8.62 -3.29 11.99
N ASP A 84 8.24 -3.95 13.08
CA ASP A 84 7.45 -3.36 14.18
C ASP A 84 8.30 -3.36 15.45
N ARG A 85 8.47 -2.19 16.07
CA ARG A 85 9.28 -1.99 17.30
C ARG A 85 10.66 -2.66 17.27
N GLY A 86 11.31 -2.63 16.12
CA GLY A 86 12.66 -3.19 15.91
C GLY A 86 12.67 -4.66 15.47
N ALA A 87 11.57 -5.40 15.63
CA ALA A 87 11.47 -6.78 15.16
C ALA A 87 11.07 -6.81 13.68
N ARG A 88 11.97 -7.31 12.82
CA ARG A 88 11.73 -7.49 11.39
C ARG A 88 11.21 -8.90 11.11
N SER A 89 10.14 -9.01 10.34
CA SER A 89 9.55 -10.29 9.95
C SER A 89 9.06 -10.27 8.50
N PRO A 90 9.16 -11.38 7.75
CA PRO A 90 8.56 -11.49 6.43
C PRO A 90 7.05 -11.30 6.50
N TRP A 91 6.50 -10.52 5.57
CA TRP A 91 5.08 -10.21 5.52
C TRP A 91 4.43 -10.62 4.20
N ALA A 92 5.14 -10.39 3.08
CA ALA A 92 4.71 -10.83 1.76
C ALA A 92 5.87 -11.18 0.84
N GLU A 93 5.59 -12.02 -0.15
CA GLU A 93 6.42 -12.19 -1.35
C GLU A 93 5.56 -11.89 -2.58
N ILE A 94 6.10 -11.19 -3.56
CA ILE A 94 5.43 -10.82 -4.81
C ILE A 94 6.41 -11.07 -5.95
N SER A 95 5.98 -11.81 -6.96
CA SER A 95 6.87 -12.34 -8.00
C SER A 95 7.20 -11.32 -9.07
N ASP A 96 6.29 -10.39 -9.34
CA ASP A 96 6.42 -9.36 -10.38
C ASP A 96 6.43 -7.94 -9.81
N PHE A 97 7.20 -7.05 -10.45
CA PHE A 97 7.36 -5.68 -9.97
C PHE A 97 6.08 -4.85 -10.13
N TYR A 98 5.30 -5.05 -11.18
CA TYR A 98 4.06 -4.29 -11.39
C TYR A 98 3.03 -4.60 -10.29
N ASP A 99 2.92 -5.86 -9.86
CA ASP A 99 2.07 -6.23 -8.72
C ASP A 99 2.59 -5.64 -7.41
N LEU A 100 3.92 -5.53 -7.26
CA LEU A 100 4.54 -4.86 -6.12
C LEU A 100 4.21 -3.36 -6.10
N GLU A 101 4.21 -2.69 -7.26
CA GLU A 101 3.78 -1.30 -7.37
C GLU A 101 2.32 -1.15 -6.93
N LYS A 102 1.41 -1.98 -7.47
CA LYS A 102 0.00 -1.99 -7.08
C LYS A 102 -0.16 -2.19 -5.57
N PHE A 103 0.62 -3.11 -5.00
CA PHE A 103 0.63 -3.35 -3.56
C PHE A 103 0.93 -2.07 -2.79
N PHE A 104 2.02 -1.37 -3.12
CA PHE A 104 2.38 -0.16 -2.39
C PHE A 104 1.39 0.98 -2.60
N VAL A 105 0.91 1.20 -3.84
CA VAL A 105 -0.12 2.21 -4.13
C VAL A 105 -1.39 1.94 -3.33
N TRP A 106 -1.84 0.69 -3.29
CA TRP A 106 -2.99 0.27 -2.49
C TRP A 106 -2.77 0.54 -0.99
N ARG A 107 -1.62 0.14 -0.43
CA ARG A 107 -1.32 0.35 1.01
C ARG A 107 -1.26 1.82 1.39
N ILE A 108 -0.61 2.64 0.56
CA ILE A 108 -0.53 4.09 0.76
C ILE A 108 -1.94 4.70 0.70
N GLY A 109 -2.71 4.37 -0.34
CA GLY A 109 -4.07 4.87 -0.50
C GLY A 109 -4.99 4.46 0.65
N ASP A 110 -4.89 3.22 1.16
CA ASP A 110 -5.62 2.77 2.33
C ASP A 110 -5.36 3.61 3.57
N MET A 111 -4.12 4.09 3.75
CA MET A 111 -3.76 5.00 4.85
C MET A 111 -4.35 6.39 4.62
N VAL A 112 -4.28 6.94 3.40
CA VAL A 112 -4.91 8.23 3.08
C VAL A 112 -6.41 8.20 3.33
N ARG A 113 -7.10 7.13 2.93
CA ARG A 113 -8.55 6.97 3.15
C ARG A 113 -8.91 7.11 4.63
N ARG A 114 -8.07 6.58 5.54
CA ARG A 114 -8.27 6.72 7.00
C ARG A 114 -8.11 8.17 7.46
N GLU A 115 -7.29 8.99 6.81
CA GLU A 115 -7.21 10.42 7.11
C GLU A 115 -8.53 11.16 6.81
N TYR A 116 -9.30 10.67 5.85
CA TYR A 116 -10.65 11.17 5.56
C TYR A 116 -11.75 10.47 6.38
N GLY A 117 -11.40 9.59 7.32
CA GLY A 117 -12.37 8.78 8.06
C GLY A 117 -13.13 7.78 7.17
N LEU A 118 -12.64 7.52 5.96
CA LEU A 118 -13.22 6.59 5.02
C LEU A 118 -12.77 5.15 5.36
N ARG A 119 -13.64 4.18 5.07
CA ARG A 119 -13.27 2.77 5.16
C ARG A 119 -12.13 2.47 4.18
N PRO A 120 -11.05 1.79 4.62
CA PRO A 120 -9.97 1.37 3.73
C PRO A 120 -10.48 0.30 2.74
N LEU A 121 -9.94 0.27 1.52
CA LEU A 121 -10.27 -0.73 0.52
C LEU A 121 -9.93 -2.14 1.00
N SER A 122 -8.89 -2.32 1.83
CA SER A 122 -8.62 -3.62 2.47
C SER A 122 -9.84 -4.19 3.19
N ALA A 123 -10.58 -3.38 3.95
CA ALA A 123 -11.76 -3.84 4.66
C ALA A 123 -12.94 -4.10 3.69
N VAL A 124 -13.09 -3.24 2.68
CA VAL A 124 -14.14 -3.40 1.66
C VAL A 124 -13.95 -4.70 0.87
N PHE A 125 -12.75 -4.93 0.33
CA PHE A 125 -12.44 -6.13 -0.43
C PHE A 125 -12.44 -7.40 0.42
N TYR A 126 -12.00 -7.30 1.69
CA TYR A 126 -12.09 -8.44 2.61
C TYR A 126 -13.54 -8.90 2.83
N GLU A 127 -14.48 -7.97 2.98
CA GLU A 127 -15.91 -8.28 3.12
C GLU A 127 -16.53 -8.89 1.85
N VAL A 128 -16.04 -8.50 0.67
CA VAL A 128 -16.45 -9.09 -0.61
C VAL A 128 -15.96 -10.54 -0.74
N GLY A 129 -14.81 -10.86 -0.14
CA GLY A 129 -14.18 -12.17 -0.23
C GLY A 129 -13.21 -12.28 -1.41
N TRP A 130 -12.98 -13.49 -1.91
CA TRP A 130 -12.01 -13.73 -2.99
C TRP A 130 -12.48 -13.14 -4.33
N GLN A 131 -11.58 -12.49 -5.04
CA GLN A 131 -11.85 -11.96 -6.37
C GLN A 131 -11.91 -13.08 -7.41
N GLY A 132 -12.92 -13.03 -8.29
CA GLY A 132 -13.02 -13.96 -9.43
C GLY A 132 -11.81 -13.86 -10.36
N GLY A 133 -11.40 -14.98 -10.95
CA GLY A 133 -10.19 -15.05 -11.79
C GLY A 133 -8.87 -15.07 -11.01
N VAL A 134 -8.92 -15.13 -9.67
CA VAL A 134 -7.74 -15.37 -8.82
C VAL A 134 -7.93 -16.69 -8.08
N ARG A 135 -6.99 -17.62 -8.27
CA ARG A 135 -6.92 -18.85 -7.49
C ARG A 135 -6.04 -18.63 -6.27
N ALA A 136 -6.46 -19.18 -5.13
CA ALA A 136 -5.77 -19.09 -3.86
C ALA A 136 -5.50 -20.48 -3.29
N GLU A 137 -4.26 -20.74 -2.88
CA GLU A 137 -3.85 -22.02 -2.29
C GLU A 137 -3.10 -21.81 -0.98
N ALA A 138 -3.47 -22.56 0.05
CA ALA A 138 -2.73 -22.54 1.31
C ALA A 138 -1.31 -23.08 1.09
N VAL A 139 -0.31 -22.40 1.64
CA VAL A 139 1.09 -22.88 1.61
C VAL A 139 1.23 -24.17 2.42
N ASP A 140 0.56 -24.21 3.56
CA ASP A 140 0.45 -25.36 4.46
C ASP A 140 -1.05 -25.69 4.63
N PRO A 141 -1.51 -26.88 4.19
CA PRO A 141 -2.89 -27.30 4.33
C PRO A 141 -3.37 -27.40 5.79
N GLU A 142 -2.47 -27.70 6.74
CA GLU A 142 -2.79 -27.81 8.17
C GLU A 142 -2.77 -26.44 8.86
N ASN A 143 -2.14 -25.43 8.22
CA ASN A 143 -2.00 -24.08 8.72
C ASN A 143 -2.15 -23.05 7.59
N SER A 144 -3.41 -22.76 7.23
CA SER A 144 -3.76 -21.85 6.12
C SER A 144 -3.52 -20.36 6.41
N ARG A 145 -2.58 -20.02 7.31
CA ARG A 145 -2.21 -18.64 7.63
C ARG A 145 -1.54 -17.93 6.45
N LEU A 146 -0.78 -18.66 5.63
CA LEU A 146 -0.13 -18.16 4.42
C LEU A 146 -0.78 -18.76 3.18
N VAL A 147 -1.00 -17.92 2.18
CA VAL A 147 -1.72 -18.26 0.96
C VAL A 147 -0.94 -17.76 -0.24
N ARG A 148 -0.81 -18.61 -1.27
CA ARG A 148 -0.31 -18.25 -2.60
C ARG A 148 -1.48 -17.83 -3.48
N LEU A 149 -1.30 -16.75 -4.21
CA LEU A 149 -2.26 -16.23 -5.18
C LEU A 149 -1.75 -16.45 -6.59
N PHE A 150 -2.64 -16.87 -7.47
CA PHE A 150 -2.37 -17.14 -8.88
C PHE A 150 -3.44 -16.43 -9.72
N LEU A 151 -3.07 -15.94 -10.90
CA LEU A 151 -4.07 -15.60 -11.90
C LEU A 151 -4.57 -16.91 -12.55
N GLU A 152 -5.81 -16.92 -13.02
CA GLU A 152 -6.53 -18.14 -13.44
C GLU A 152 -5.72 -19.05 -14.39
N ASP A 153 -5.03 -18.45 -15.36
CA ASP A 153 -4.23 -19.18 -16.37
C ASP A 153 -2.72 -19.22 -16.07
N ASP A 154 -2.27 -18.65 -14.95
CA ASP A 154 -0.85 -18.60 -14.58
C ASP A 154 -0.49 -19.73 -13.60
N PRO A 155 0.39 -20.67 -14.00
CA PRO A 155 0.84 -21.73 -13.10
C PRO A 155 1.76 -21.20 -11.99
N GLN A 156 2.34 -20.01 -12.13
CA GLN A 156 3.24 -19.44 -11.14
C GLN A 156 2.51 -18.55 -10.13
N PRO A 157 2.84 -18.64 -8.84
CA PRO A 157 2.25 -17.76 -7.84
C PRO A 157 2.69 -16.32 -8.10
N ARG A 158 1.75 -15.39 -8.08
CA ARG A 158 1.97 -13.94 -8.21
C ARG A 158 2.33 -13.29 -6.89
N ALA A 159 1.74 -13.80 -5.81
CA ALA A 159 2.04 -13.34 -4.46
C ALA A 159 1.84 -14.44 -3.42
N MET A 160 2.53 -14.31 -2.29
CA MET A 160 2.35 -15.11 -1.10
C MET A 160 2.21 -14.18 0.10
N LEU A 161 1.05 -14.25 0.77
CA LEU A 161 0.66 -13.31 1.82
C LEU A 161 -0.05 -14.05 2.95
N GLY A 162 -0.13 -13.40 4.12
CA GLY A 162 -1.07 -13.83 5.16
C GLY A 162 -2.52 -13.79 4.66
N LEU A 163 -3.36 -14.75 5.06
CA LEU A 163 -4.76 -14.89 4.59
C LEU A 163 -5.55 -13.57 4.63
N ALA A 164 -5.42 -12.81 5.73
CA ALA A 164 -6.12 -11.53 5.90
C ALA A 164 -5.71 -10.45 4.88
N ALA A 165 -4.48 -10.51 4.38
CA ALA A 165 -3.98 -9.61 3.33
C ALA A 165 -4.17 -10.20 1.92
N ALA A 166 -4.16 -11.52 1.80
CA ALA A 166 -4.32 -12.23 0.53
C ALA A 166 -5.69 -11.96 -0.11
N ILE A 167 -6.77 -12.00 0.68
CA ILE A 167 -8.13 -11.73 0.19
C ILE A 167 -8.23 -10.35 -0.48
N PRO A 168 -7.96 -9.23 0.19
CA PRO A 168 -8.07 -7.93 -0.45
C PRO A 168 -7.03 -7.73 -1.56
N PHE A 169 -5.84 -8.33 -1.45
CA PHE A 169 -4.86 -8.24 -2.52
C PHE A 169 -5.28 -9.01 -3.79
N SER A 170 -6.13 -10.04 -3.68
CA SER A 170 -6.70 -10.70 -4.87
C SER A 170 -7.52 -9.74 -5.75
N HIS A 171 -8.20 -8.76 -5.16
CA HIS A 171 -8.87 -7.69 -5.91
C HIS A 171 -7.86 -6.77 -6.57
N VAL A 172 -6.84 -6.36 -5.81
CA VAL A 172 -5.79 -5.46 -6.30
C VAL A 172 -5.01 -6.07 -7.46
N LEU A 173 -4.75 -7.38 -7.44
CA LEU A 173 -4.05 -8.09 -8.52
C LEU A 173 -4.75 -7.95 -9.88
N GLN A 174 -6.08 -7.95 -9.89
CA GLN A 174 -6.90 -7.86 -11.11
C GLN A 174 -7.05 -6.43 -11.65
N LEU A 175 -6.81 -5.42 -10.82
CA LEU A 175 -6.89 -4.01 -11.24
C LEU A 175 -5.61 -3.57 -11.91
N ASP A 176 -5.68 -2.72 -12.92
CA ASP A 176 -4.54 -1.90 -13.30
C ASP A 176 -4.31 -0.75 -12.30
N LEU A 177 -3.19 -0.03 -12.43
CA LEU A 177 -2.88 1.08 -11.53
C LEU A 177 -3.89 2.24 -11.63
N ALA A 178 -4.43 2.52 -12.81
CA ALA A 178 -5.38 3.62 -12.99
C ALA A 178 -6.73 3.30 -12.35
N GLU A 179 -7.22 2.08 -12.52
CA GLU A 179 -8.42 1.56 -11.87
C GLU A 179 -8.25 1.55 -10.35
N LEU A 180 -7.11 1.05 -9.85
CA LEU A 180 -6.80 1.07 -8.42
C LEU A 180 -6.81 2.49 -7.87
N GLU A 181 -6.18 3.45 -8.55
CA GLU A 181 -6.20 4.85 -8.14
C GLU A 181 -7.62 5.43 -8.14
N GLN A 182 -8.46 5.10 -9.12
CA GLN A 182 -9.85 5.53 -9.16
C GLN A 182 -10.64 4.99 -7.95
N HIS A 183 -10.46 3.71 -7.61
CA HIS A 183 -11.05 3.13 -6.40
C HIS A 183 -10.56 3.85 -5.13
N LEU A 184 -9.28 4.17 -5.04
CA LEU A 184 -8.70 4.87 -3.89
C LEU A 184 -9.25 6.30 -3.74
N ARG A 185 -9.39 7.03 -4.84
CA ARG A 185 -9.92 8.41 -4.89
C ARG A 185 -11.42 8.48 -4.61
N THR A 186 -12.14 7.37 -4.73
CA THR A 186 -13.59 7.34 -4.52
C THR A 186 -13.96 7.85 -3.13
N ARG A 187 -14.82 8.89 -3.07
CA ARG A 187 -15.25 9.63 -1.87
C ARG A 187 -14.22 10.58 -1.25
N ILE A 188 -13.02 10.72 -1.82
CA ILE A 188 -12.12 11.81 -1.45
C ILE A 188 -12.61 13.09 -2.15
N PRO A 189 -12.73 14.23 -1.43
CA PRO A 189 -13.19 15.48 -2.03
C PRO A 189 -12.29 15.91 -3.20
N PRO A 190 -12.84 16.27 -4.39
CA PRO A 190 -12.05 16.61 -5.56
C PRO A 190 -11.05 17.76 -5.34
N GLN A 191 -11.41 18.74 -4.51
CA GLN A 191 -10.54 19.88 -4.17
C GLN A 191 -9.28 19.48 -3.40
N ALA A 192 -9.24 18.28 -2.83
CA ALA A 192 -8.06 17.75 -2.15
C ALA A 192 -7.14 16.95 -3.08
N LEU A 193 -7.52 16.76 -4.35
CA LEU A 193 -6.74 16.05 -5.35
C LEU A 193 -5.91 17.06 -6.14
N PRO A 194 -4.56 17.02 -6.08
CA PRO A 194 -3.70 17.90 -6.86
C PRO A 194 -4.00 17.82 -8.37
N GLU A 195 -4.15 18.97 -9.03
CA GLU A 195 -4.27 19.04 -10.48
C GLU A 195 -2.95 18.60 -11.15
N GLY A 196 -3.02 17.65 -12.09
CA GLY A 196 -1.89 17.33 -12.98
C GLY A 196 -0.98 16.14 -12.62
N ALA A 197 -1.22 15.41 -11.53
CA ALA A 197 -0.28 14.36 -11.10
C ALA A 197 -0.52 12.95 -11.68
N ALA A 198 -1.61 12.72 -12.43
CA ALA A 198 -2.01 11.38 -12.89
C ALA A 198 -1.50 10.98 -14.29
N ARG A 199 -0.41 11.57 -14.78
CA ARG A 199 0.18 11.24 -16.09
C ARG A 199 1.70 11.11 -15.99
N ALA A 200 2.19 10.04 -15.35
CA ALA A 200 3.58 9.60 -15.43
C ALA A 200 3.66 8.06 -15.38
#